data_AF-A0A7G8H1L8-F1
#
_entry.id   AF-A0A7G8H1L8-F1
#
_cell.length_a   1.000
_cell.length_b   1.000
_cell.length_c   1.000
_cell.angle_alpha   90.00
_cell.angle_beta   90.00
_cell.angle_gamma   90.00
#
_symmetry.space_group_name_H-M   'P 1'
#
loop_
_entity.id
_entity.type
_entity.pdbx_description
1 polymer ?
#
loop_
_entity_poly.entity_id
_entity_poly.type
_entity_poly.pdbx_seq_one_letter_code
_entity_poly.pdbx_strand_id
1 'polypeptide(L)' 'MTDTFELNDRQILLKASSDRVVAERVVRHIQRRLDEDDWRPYTCKADAVQAWFRLGGIRAQVLRALNLV' A
#
# COMPACT_ATOMS: atom_id res chain seq x y z
N MET A 1 -12.48 6.56 -18.04
CA MET A 1 -12.24 7.58 -17.00
C MET A 1 -11.25 6.97 -16.03
N THR A 2 -10.07 7.56 -15.87
CA THR A 2 -9.08 7.09 -14.89
C THR A 2 -9.55 7.59 -13.54
N ASP A 3 -9.98 6.68 -12.68
CA ASP A 3 -10.41 7.02 -11.32
C ASP A 3 -9.17 7.09 -10.42
N THR A 4 -9.21 7.95 -9.39
CA THR A 4 -8.05 8.20 -8.53
C THR A 4 -8.47 8.23 -7.07
N PHE A 5 -7.66 7.62 -6.22
CA PHE A 5 -7.83 7.65 -4.77
C PHE A 5 -6.69 8.43 -4.14
N GLU A 6 -7.02 9.45 -3.34
CA GLU A 6 -6.04 10.31 -2.68
C GLU A 6 -5.63 9.74 -1.32
N LEU A 7 -4.32 9.72 -1.07
CA LEU A 7 -3.71 9.29 0.19
C LEU A 7 -2.44 10.10 0.46
N ASN A 8 -2.40 10.84 1.58
CA ASN A 8 -1.28 11.70 1.98
C ASN A 8 -0.79 12.61 0.84
N ASP A 9 -1.70 13.36 0.24
CA ASP A 9 -1.44 14.26 -0.90
C ASP A 9 -0.86 13.56 -2.15
N ARG A 10 -0.95 12.23 -2.23
CA ARG A 10 -0.56 11.44 -3.41
C ARG A 10 -1.78 10.74 -4.02
N GLN A 11 -1.81 10.70 -5.34
CA GLN A 11 -2.87 10.03 -6.09
C GLN A 11 -2.48 8.57 -6.40
N ILE A 12 -3.41 7.66 -6.08
CA ILE A 12 -3.37 6.25 -6.47
C ILE A 12 -4.27 6.08 -7.70
N LEU A 13 -3.67 5.66 -8.80
CA LEU A 13 -4.36 5.37 -10.05
C LEU A 13 -5.16 4.07 -9.93
N LEU A 14 -6.46 4.16 -10.17
CA LEU A 14 -7.40 3.04 -10.19
C LEU A 14 -7.72 2.68 -11.65
N LYS A 15 -7.62 1.38 -11.98
CA LYS A 15 -7.96 0.85 -13.31
C LYS A 15 -9.43 0.45 -13.42
N ALA A 16 -10.06 0.12 -12.29
CA ALA A 16 -11.47 -0.16 -12.18
C ALA A 16 -12.03 0.38 -10.85
N SER A 17 -13.34 0.61 -10.76
CA SER A 17 -13.96 1.12 -9.53
C SER A 17 -13.78 0.18 -8.33
N SER A 18 -13.65 -1.13 -8.57
CA SER A 18 -13.32 -2.13 -7.54
C SER A 18 -11.95 -1.93 -6.91
N ASP A 19 -11.01 -1.29 -7.62
CA ASP A 19 -9.65 -1.06 -7.15
C ASP A 19 -9.63 -0.14 -5.93
N ARG A 20 -10.64 0.73 -5.76
CA ARG A 20 -10.76 1.58 -4.57
C ARG A 20 -10.84 0.76 -3.29
N VAL A 21 -11.70 -0.25 -3.28
CA VAL A 21 -11.86 -1.16 -2.14
C VAL A 21 -10.56 -1.94 -1.88
N VAL A 22 -9.86 -2.32 -2.94
CA VAL A 22 -8.55 -2.98 -2.83
C VAL A 22 -7.51 -2.03 -2.23
N ALA A 23 -7.43 -0.79 -2.70
CA ALA A 23 -6.52 0.24 -2.18
C ALA A 23 -6.77 0.49 -0.69
N GLU A 24 -8.02 0.70 -0.29
CA GLU A 24 -8.41 0.90 1.12
C GLU A 24 -8.02 -0.29 2.01
N ARG A 25 -8.23 -1.52 1.54
CA ARG A 25 -7.81 -2.74 2.27
C ARG A 25 -6.30 -2.81 2.43
N VAL A 26 -5.56 -2.48 1.37
CA VAL A 26 -4.09 -2.48 1.39
C VAL A 26 -3.56 -1.41 2.35
N VAL A 27 -4.15 -0.21 2.35
CA VAL A 27 -3.83 0.86 3.31
C VAL A 27 -4.04 0.37 4.74
N ARG A 28 -5.24 -0.15 5.07
CA ARG A 28 -5.54 -0.66 6.42
C ARG A 28 -4.58 -1.76 6.84
N HIS A 29 -4.25 -2.68 5.93
CA HIS A 29 -3.32 -3.76 6.21
C HIS A 29 -1.91 -3.23 6.56
N ILE A 30 -1.37 -2.30 5.76
CA ILE A 30 -0.04 -1.75 5.97
C ILE A 30 -0.01 -0.89 7.24
N GLN A 31 -1.01 -0.04 7.45
CA GLN A 31 -1.09 0.81 8.64
C GLN A 31 -1.12 -0.03 9.91
N ARG A 32 -1.95 -1.08 9.95
CA ARG A 32 -1.99 -2.02 11.07
C ARG A 32 -0.62 -2.64 11.37
N ARG A 33 0.16 -2.97 10.34
CA ARG A 33 1.51 -3.56 10.51
C ARG A 33 2.52 -2.54 11.03
N LEU A 34 2.37 -1.27 10.66
CA LEU A 34 3.14 -0.17 11.24
C LEU A 34 2.79 0.04 12.71
N ASP A 35 1.50 0.01 13.04
CA ASP A 35 1.00 0.29 14.39
C ASP A 35 1.33 -0.86 15.36
N GLU A 36 1.20 -2.11 14.91
CA GLU A 36 1.50 -3.32 15.70
C GLU A 36 3.00 -3.64 15.76
N ASP A 37 3.82 -3.05 14.89
CA ASP A 37 5.23 -3.39 14.67
C ASP A 37 5.49 -4.90 14.44
N ASP A 38 4.48 -5.63 13.96
CA ASP A 38 4.58 -7.05 13.65
C ASP A 38 4.90 -7.25 12.17
N TRP A 39 6.09 -7.78 11.89
CA TRP A 39 6.59 -7.97 10.51
C TRP A 39 6.57 -9.42 10.04
N ARG A 40 6.13 -10.39 10.85
CA ARG A 40 6.14 -11.81 10.49
C ARG A 40 5.33 -12.11 9.24
N PRO A 41 5.81 -12.93 8.29
CA PRO A 41 6.98 -13.82 8.40
C PRO A 41 8.31 -13.17 7.99
N TYR A 42 8.35 -11.88 7.70
CA TYR A 42 9.58 -11.18 7.33
C TYR A 42 10.46 -10.92 8.56
N THR A 43 11.77 -10.85 8.35
CA THR A 43 12.75 -10.56 9.41
C THR A 43 12.57 -9.16 9.98
N CYS A 44 12.22 -8.19 9.13
CA CYS A 44 12.04 -6.80 9.54
C CYS A 44 11.07 -6.03 8.61
N LYS A 45 10.76 -4.80 9.00
CA LYS A 45 9.95 -3.86 8.21
C LYS A 45 10.49 -3.66 6.78
N ALA A 46 11.80 -3.47 6.63
CA ALA A 46 12.41 -3.21 5.33
C ALA A 46 12.19 -4.38 4.36
N ASP A 47 12.38 -5.62 4.83
CA ASP A 47 12.14 -6.82 4.04
C ASP A 47 10.67 -6.95 3.62
N ALA A 48 9.74 -6.68 4.55
CA ALA A 48 8.31 -6.71 4.28
C ALA A 48 7.93 -5.68 3.20
N VAL A 49 8.33 -4.42 3.40
CA VAL A 49 8.05 -3.31 2.48
C VAL A 49 8.64 -3.58 1.10
N GLN A 50 9.89 -4.07 1.03
CA GLN A 50 10.53 -4.39 -0.24
C GLN A 50 9.85 -5.57 -0.96
N ALA A 51 9.43 -6.60 -0.23
CA ALA A 51 8.67 -7.70 -0.81
C ALA A 51 7.31 -7.24 -1.36
N TRP A 52 6.61 -6.40 -0.61
CA TRP A 52 5.33 -5.82 -1.01
C TRP A 52 5.45 -4.88 -2.21
N PHE A 53 6.52 -4.08 -2.26
CA PHE A 53 6.78 -3.16 -3.37
C PHE A 53 7.06 -3.89 -4.68
N ARG A 54 7.80 -5.01 -4.64
CA ARG A 54 8.08 -5.86 -5.82
C ARG A 54 6.84 -6.42 -6.50
N LEU A 55 5.72 -6.55 -5.78
CA LEU A 55 4.45 -6.99 -6.37
C LEU A 55 3.83 -5.94 -7.32
N GLY A 56 4.26 -4.69 -7.22
CA GLY A 56 3.78 -3.60 -8.08
C GLY A 56 2.32 -3.23 -7.84
N GLY A 57 1.72 -2.60 -8.86
CA GLY A 57 0.28 -2.27 -8.88
C GLY A 57 -0.16 -1.33 -7.75
N ILE A 58 -1.39 -1.52 -7.28
CA ILE A 58 -2.00 -0.71 -6.21
C ILE A 58 -1.14 -0.74 -4.94
N ARG A 59 -0.55 -1.90 -4.60
CA ARG A 59 0.27 -2.03 -3.40
C ARG A 59 1.52 -1.15 -3.45
N ALA A 60 2.23 -1.12 -4.58
CA ALA A 60 3.38 -0.22 -4.74
C ALA A 60 2.99 1.26 -4.69
N GLN A 61 1.83 1.63 -5.26
CA GLN A 61 1.31 3.00 -5.18
C GLN A 61 0.96 3.39 -3.74
N VAL A 62 0.32 2.50 -2.97
CA VAL A 62 0.02 2.72 -1.54
C VAL A 62 1.31 2.89 -0.74
N LEU A 63 2.32 2.05 -0.96
CA LEU A 63 3.59 2.16 -0.23
C LEU A 63 4.28 3.51 -0.47
N ARG A 64 4.27 4.00 -1.72
CA ARG A 64 4.75 5.35 -2.05
C ARG A 64 3.90 6.41 -1.35
N ALA A 65 2.57 6.31 -1.39
CA ALA A 65 1.68 7.26 -0.70
C ALA A 65 1.90 7.30 0.82
N LEU A 66 2.29 6.18 1.44
CA LEU A 66 2.64 6.11 2.86
C LEU A 66 4.09 6.51 3.16
N ASN A 67 4.87 6.98 2.17
CA ASN A 67 6.31 7.29 2.30
C ASN A 67 7.15 6.13 2.86
N LEU A 68 6.81 4.90 2.49
CA LEU A 68 7.57 3.71 2.90
C LEU A 68 8.66 3.32 1.89
N VAL A 69 8.59 3.87 0.67
CA VAL A 69 9.51 3.69 -0.46
C VAL A 69 9.55 4.93 -1.33
#